data_AF-A0A2P4TEY7-F1
#
_entry.id   AF-A0A2P4TEY7-F1
#
_cell.length_a   1.000
_cell.length_b   1.000
_cell.length_c   1.000
_cell.angle_alpha   90.00
_cell.angle_beta   90.00
_cell.angle_gamma   90.00
#
_symmetry.space_group_name_H-M   'P 1'
#
loop_
_entity.id
_entity.type
_entity.pdbx_description
1 polymer ?
#
loop_
_entity_poly.entity_id
_entity_poly.type
_entity_poly.pdbx_seq_one_letter_code
_entity_poly.pdbx_strand_id
1 'polypeptide(L)'
;MQQQDCHIYSSYRNFVGPPHFKTICRLLGYQGIAVVMEELLKIVKSLLQGTILQYVKTLIEVMPKICRLPRHEYGSPGILEFFHHQLKDIIEYAELKTDVFQSLREVGNAILFCLLIEQALSQEEVCDLLHAAPFQNILPRVYIKEGERLEVRMKRLEAKYAPLHLVPLIERLGTPQ
;
A
#
# COMPACT_ATOMS: atom_id res chain seq x y z
N MET A 1 -12.74 19.71 -28.62
CA MET A 1 -12.19 19.46 -27.27
C MET A 1 -12.23 17.98 -26.88
N GLN A 2 -13.35 17.26 -27.04
CA GLN A 2 -13.48 15.85 -26.63
C GLN A 2 -12.53 14.83 -27.30
N GLN A 3 -11.97 15.11 -28.48
CA GLN A 3 -11.16 14.14 -29.23
C GLN A 3 -9.70 14.05 -28.73
N GLN A 4 -9.24 15.05 -27.97
CA GLN A 4 -7.85 15.13 -27.49
C GLN A 4 -7.69 14.48 -26.11
N ASP A 5 -8.72 14.58 -25.26
CA ASP A 5 -8.72 13.98 -23.90
C ASP A 5 -8.62 12.45 -23.95
N CYS A 6 -9.24 11.83 -24.96
CA CYS A 6 -9.23 10.38 -25.11
C CYS A 6 -7.82 9.81 -25.35
N HIS A 7 -6.91 10.60 -25.94
CA HIS A 7 -5.51 10.20 -26.15
C HIS A 7 -4.67 10.29 -24.87
N ILE A 8 -4.94 11.26 -24.00
CA ILE A 8 -4.16 11.47 -22.76
C ILE A 8 -4.46 10.36 -21.75
N TYR A 9 -5.73 10.01 -21.56
CA TYR A 9 -6.11 8.93 -20.64
C TYR A 9 -5.77 7.53 -21.16
N SER A 10 -5.56 7.38 -22.47
CA SER A 10 -5.12 6.10 -23.06
C SER A 10 -3.80 5.60 -22.47
N SER A 11 -2.91 6.50 -22.01
CA SER A 11 -1.65 6.13 -21.39
C SER A 11 -1.80 5.42 -20.04
N TYR A 12 -2.97 5.54 -19.39
CA TYR A 12 -3.25 4.95 -18.07
C TYR A 12 -4.00 3.62 -18.14
N ARG A 13 -4.40 3.15 -19.32
CA ARG A 13 -5.25 1.95 -19.47
C ARG A 13 -4.51 0.61 -19.26
N ASN A 14 -3.21 0.58 -19.54
CA ASN A 14 -2.45 -0.68 -19.63
C ASN A 14 -1.80 -1.12 -18.31
N PHE A 15 -1.99 -0.36 -17.23
CA PHE A 15 -1.41 -0.68 -15.92
C PHE A 15 -2.25 -0.07 -14.80
N VAL A 16 -2.02 -0.54 -13.57
CA VAL A 16 -2.53 0.07 -12.33
C VAL A 16 -1.34 0.45 -11.47
N GLY A 17 -1.37 1.64 -10.86
CA GLY A 17 -0.21 2.21 -10.18
C GLY A 17 -0.55 3.50 -9.44
N PRO A 18 0.46 4.24 -8.90
CA PRO A 18 0.26 5.41 -8.04
C PRO A 18 -0.78 6.45 -8.51
N PRO A 19 -0.85 6.87 -9.80
CA PRO A 19 -1.86 7.84 -10.23
C PRO A 19 -3.31 7.33 -10.04
N HIS A 20 -3.51 6.03 -10.19
CA HIS A 20 -4.81 5.38 -9.99
C HIS A 20 -5.17 5.36 -8.50
N PHE A 21 -4.26 4.90 -7.65
CA PHE A 21 -4.48 4.84 -6.20
C PHE A 21 -4.75 6.22 -5.60
N LYS A 22 -4.04 7.26 -6.04
CA LYS A 22 -4.31 8.65 -5.63
C LYS A 22 -5.74 9.10 -5.99
N THR A 23 -6.21 8.73 -7.17
CA THR A 23 -7.57 9.08 -7.61
C THR A 23 -8.62 8.28 -6.83
N ILE A 24 -8.35 7.01 -6.53
CA ILE A 24 -9.20 6.17 -5.69
C ILE A 24 -9.31 6.78 -4.29
N CYS A 25 -8.20 7.15 -3.63
CA CYS A 25 -8.23 7.75 -2.31
C CYS A 25 -9.12 9.00 -2.25
N ARG A 26 -8.97 9.90 -3.23
CA ARG A 26 -9.75 11.14 -3.35
C ARG A 26 -11.25 10.92 -3.50
N LEU A 27 -11.62 9.95 -4.32
CA LEU A 27 -13.02 9.71 -4.66
C LEU A 27 -13.75 8.90 -3.59
N LEU A 28 -13.07 7.96 -2.94
CA LEU A 28 -13.66 7.12 -1.90
C LEU A 28 -13.68 7.81 -0.53
N GLY A 29 -12.66 8.61 -0.22
CA GLY A 29 -12.43 9.15 1.11
C GLY A 29 -12.23 8.07 2.18
N TYR A 30 -12.08 8.48 3.44
CA TYR A 30 -11.82 7.56 4.55
C TYR A 30 -12.90 6.48 4.71
N GLN A 31 -14.17 6.86 4.61
CA GLN A 31 -15.28 5.93 4.78
C GLN A 31 -15.30 4.87 3.67
N GLY A 32 -15.09 5.28 2.41
CA GLY A 32 -15.06 4.34 1.29
C GLY A 32 -13.88 3.39 1.36
N ILE A 33 -12.69 3.89 1.71
CA ILE A 33 -11.48 3.06 1.87
C ILE A 33 -11.69 2.02 2.98
N ALA A 34 -12.26 2.42 4.12
CA ALA A 34 -12.52 1.51 5.24
C ALA A 34 -13.42 0.32 4.83
N VAL A 35 -14.51 0.60 4.12
CA VAL A 35 -15.44 -0.44 3.63
C VAL A 35 -14.75 -1.37 2.64
N VAL A 36 -13.96 -0.83 1.70
CA VAL A 36 -13.21 -1.65 0.73
C VAL A 36 -12.20 -2.55 1.42
N MET A 37 -11.47 -2.05 2.43
CA MET A 37 -10.54 -2.86 3.21
C MET A 37 -11.26 -3.97 3.98
N GLU A 38 -12.42 -3.68 4.57
CA GLU A 38 -13.22 -4.68 5.28
C GLU A 38 -13.67 -5.82 4.35
N GLU A 39 -14.19 -5.47 3.17
CA GLU A 39 -14.62 -6.46 2.17
C GLU A 39 -13.44 -7.26 1.59
N LEU A 40 -12.29 -6.62 1.35
CA LEU A 40 -11.08 -7.33 0.91
C LEU A 40 -10.62 -8.36 1.96
N LEU A 41 -10.67 -8.01 3.25
CA LEU A 41 -10.32 -8.95 4.33
C LEU A 41 -11.30 -10.13 4.39
N LYS A 42 -12.59 -9.91 4.14
CA LYS A 42 -13.59 -10.99 4.04
C LYS A 42 -13.28 -11.93 2.88
N ILE A 43 -12.92 -11.39 1.71
CA ILE A 43 -12.52 -12.18 0.53
C ILE A 43 -11.27 -13.01 0.83
N VAL A 44 -10.23 -12.39 1.39
CA VAL A 44 -8.98 -13.08 1.75
C VAL A 44 -9.25 -14.21 2.75
N LYS A 45 -10.08 -13.95 3.77
CA LYS A 45 -10.48 -14.97 4.74
C LYS A 45 -11.21 -16.14 4.06
N SER A 46 -12.13 -15.85 3.14
CA SER A 46 -12.86 -16.88 2.39
C SER A 46 -11.94 -17.74 1.53
N LEU A 47 -10.99 -17.12 0.81
CA LEU A 47 -10.02 -17.85 -0.02
C LEU A 47 -9.08 -18.72 0.82
N LEU A 48 -8.57 -18.18 1.93
CA LEU A 48 -7.68 -18.91 2.83
C LEU A 48 -8.37 -20.09 3.49
N GLN A 49 -9.57 -19.91 4.04
CA GLN A 49 -10.31 -20.94 4.77
C GLN A 49 -11.04 -21.93 3.85
N GLY A 50 -11.32 -21.53 2.61
CA GLY A 50 -11.98 -22.36 1.61
C GLY A 50 -10.97 -23.06 0.69
N THR A 51 -10.76 -22.48 -0.49
CA THR A 51 -10.02 -23.11 -1.60
C THR A 51 -8.57 -23.41 -1.23
N ILE A 52 -7.83 -22.43 -0.69
CA ILE A 52 -6.41 -22.59 -0.39
C ILE A 52 -6.20 -23.67 0.67
N LEU A 53 -7.01 -23.69 1.73
CA LEU A 53 -6.89 -24.72 2.77
C LEU A 53 -7.14 -26.13 2.23
N GLN A 54 -8.13 -26.30 1.35
CA GLN A 54 -8.40 -27.59 0.72
C GLN A 54 -7.21 -28.03 -0.13
N TYR A 55 -6.70 -27.15 -1.00
CA TYR A 55 -5.53 -27.45 -1.82
C TYR A 55 -4.29 -27.75 -1.00
N VAL A 56 -4.01 -26.99 0.06
CA VAL A 56 -2.86 -27.22 0.94
C VAL A 56 -2.95 -28.58 1.63
N LYS A 57 -4.15 -28.99 2.11
CA LYS A 57 -4.34 -30.32 2.70
C LYS A 57 -4.04 -31.43 1.69
N THR A 58 -4.59 -31.34 0.48
CA THR A 58 -4.34 -32.31 -0.59
C THR A 58 -2.87 -32.35 -0.98
N LEU A 59 -2.22 -31.19 -1.12
CA LEU A 59 -0.80 -31.11 -1.47
C LEU A 59 0.11 -31.66 -0.37
N ILE A 60 -0.25 -31.50 0.91
CA ILE A 60 0.50 -32.10 2.03
C ILE A 60 0.41 -33.62 1.98
N GLU A 61 -0.73 -34.21 1.60
CA GLU A 61 -0.88 -35.65 1.46
C GLU A 61 -0.04 -36.22 0.29
N VAL A 62 0.08 -35.44 -0.79
CA VAL A 62 0.90 -35.77 -1.96
C VAL A 62 2.40 -35.50 -1.72
N MET A 63 2.74 -34.71 -0.70
CA MET A 63 4.12 -34.36 -0.40
C MET A 63 4.89 -35.57 0.18
N PRO A 64 6.15 -35.81 -0.21
CA PRO A 64 6.94 -36.90 0.37
C PRO A 64 7.09 -36.69 1.88
N LYS A 65 6.75 -37.72 2.67
CA LYS A 65 6.79 -37.67 4.14
C LYS A 65 8.18 -37.32 4.69
N ILE A 66 9.24 -37.67 3.97
CA ILE A 66 10.62 -37.38 4.33
C ILE A 66 11.38 -37.00 3.06
N CYS A 67 11.74 -35.73 2.93
CA CYS A 67 12.66 -35.24 1.91
C CYS A 67 13.97 -34.81 2.59
N ARG A 68 14.99 -35.68 2.57
CA ARG A 68 16.32 -35.35 3.14
C ARG A 68 17.09 -34.46 2.17
N LEU A 69 17.86 -33.51 2.71
CA LEU A 69 18.78 -32.71 1.91
C LEU A 69 20.00 -33.56 1.54
N PRO A 70 20.28 -33.81 0.24
CA PRO A 70 21.46 -34.55 -0.16
C PRO A 70 22.74 -33.79 0.20
N ARG A 71 23.82 -34.53 0.43
CA ARG A 71 25.13 -33.93 0.75
C ARG A 71 25.72 -33.25 -0.49
N HIS A 72 26.63 -32.31 -0.27
CA HIS A 72 27.33 -31.62 -1.35
C HIS A 72 28.11 -32.58 -2.28
N GLU A 73 28.50 -33.75 -1.79
CA GLU A 73 29.24 -34.78 -2.54
C GLU A 73 28.50 -35.27 -3.80
N TYR A 74 27.18 -35.13 -3.86
CA TYR A 74 26.34 -35.55 -4.99
C TYR A 74 26.38 -34.58 -6.18
N GLY A 75 26.92 -33.37 -5.99
CA GLY A 75 26.96 -32.32 -7.01
C GLY A 75 25.59 -31.75 -7.38
N SER A 76 25.56 -30.59 -8.06
CA SER A 76 24.31 -29.92 -8.43
C SER A 76 23.39 -30.72 -9.37
N PRO A 77 23.89 -31.50 -10.36
CA PRO A 77 23.01 -32.28 -11.23
C PRO A 77 22.29 -33.40 -10.47
N GLY A 78 23.02 -34.12 -9.60
CA GLY A 78 22.44 -35.21 -8.79
C GLY A 78 21.43 -34.71 -7.76
N ILE A 79 21.66 -33.53 -7.19
CA ILE A 79 20.70 -32.88 -6.28
C ILE A 79 19.42 -32.48 -7.02
N LEU A 80 19.54 -31.96 -8.25
CA LEU A 80 18.38 -31.57 -9.06
C LEU A 80 17.54 -32.79 -9.44
N GLU A 81 18.16 -33.87 -9.92
CA GLU A 81 17.45 -35.12 -10.24
C GLU A 81 16.75 -35.71 -9.01
N PHE A 82 17.41 -35.66 -7.84
CA PHE A 82 16.80 -36.08 -6.58
C PHE A 82 15.51 -35.30 -6.28
N PHE A 83 15.52 -33.97 -6.36
CA PHE A 83 14.33 -33.17 -6.12
C PHE A 83 13.26 -33.37 -7.20
N HIS A 84 13.66 -33.57 -8.45
CA HIS A 84 12.72 -33.82 -9.53
C HIS A 84 11.95 -35.13 -9.32
N HIS A 85 12.62 -36.17 -8.81
CA HIS A 85 11.99 -37.44 -8.48
C HIS A 85 11.13 -37.35 -7.21
N GLN A 86 11.62 -36.68 -6.16
CA GLN A 86 10.90 -36.56 -4.88
C GLN A 86 9.65 -35.69 -4.95
N LEU A 87 9.66 -34.65 -5.80
CA LEU A 87 8.56 -33.69 -5.94
C LEU A 87 7.72 -33.93 -7.20
N LYS A 88 7.91 -35.08 -7.88
CA LYS A 88 7.26 -35.39 -9.15
C LYS A 88 5.74 -35.22 -9.09
N ASP A 89 5.11 -35.78 -8.06
CA ASP A 89 3.65 -35.75 -7.89
C ASP A 89 3.11 -34.33 -7.65
N ILE A 90 3.93 -33.43 -7.09
CA ILE A 90 3.59 -32.00 -6.96
C ILE A 90 3.77 -31.29 -8.31
N ILE A 91 4.82 -31.60 -9.06
CA ILE A 91 5.10 -30.99 -10.37
C ILE A 91 4.03 -31.37 -11.39
N GLU A 92 3.56 -32.61 -11.35
CA GLU A 92 2.52 -33.14 -12.26
C GLU A 92 1.10 -32.78 -11.81
N TYR A 93 0.92 -32.09 -10.68
CA TYR A 93 -0.39 -31.65 -10.19
C TYR A 93 -0.99 -30.60 -11.13
N ALA A 94 -2.00 -31.01 -11.91
CA ALA A 94 -2.60 -30.20 -12.98
C ALA A 94 -3.17 -28.86 -12.49
N GLU A 95 -3.78 -28.85 -11.29
CA GLU A 95 -4.46 -27.67 -10.72
C GLU A 95 -3.50 -26.71 -9.99
N LEU A 96 -2.20 -27.03 -9.93
CA LEU A 96 -1.22 -26.21 -9.18
C LEU A 96 -1.14 -24.78 -9.74
N LYS A 97 -1.08 -24.66 -11.07
CA LYS A 97 -0.95 -23.35 -11.72
C LYS A 97 -2.28 -22.63 -11.87
N THR A 98 -3.34 -23.36 -12.21
CA THR A 98 -4.64 -22.79 -12.53
C THR A 98 -5.38 -22.31 -11.30
N ASP A 99 -5.28 -23.01 -10.18
CA ASP A 99 -6.15 -22.79 -9.02
C ASP A 99 -5.34 -22.38 -7.79
N VAL A 100 -4.25 -23.09 -7.47
CA VAL A 100 -3.44 -22.79 -6.28
C VAL A 100 -2.69 -21.46 -6.44
N PHE A 101 -1.93 -21.30 -7.52
CA PHE A 101 -1.18 -20.06 -7.77
C PHE A 101 -2.10 -18.88 -8.10
N GLN A 102 -3.24 -19.13 -8.75
CA GLN A 102 -4.27 -18.12 -8.97
C GLN A 102 -4.83 -17.59 -7.64
N SER A 103 -5.26 -18.49 -6.74
CA SER A 103 -5.81 -18.12 -5.44
C SER A 103 -4.78 -17.36 -4.59
N LEU A 104 -3.52 -17.81 -4.59
CA LEU A 104 -2.43 -17.11 -3.90
C LEU A 104 -2.16 -15.72 -4.51
N ARG A 105 -2.25 -15.59 -5.84
CA ARG A 105 -2.09 -14.29 -6.52
C ARG A 105 -3.21 -13.33 -6.12
N GLU A 106 -4.45 -13.81 -6.01
CA GLU A 106 -5.58 -12.98 -5.57
C GLU A 106 -5.39 -12.47 -4.14
N VAL A 107 -4.97 -13.35 -3.22
CA VAL A 107 -4.64 -12.97 -1.83
C VAL A 107 -3.48 -11.96 -1.82
N GLY A 108 -2.42 -12.21 -2.57
CA GLY A 108 -1.28 -11.29 -2.69
C GLY A 108 -1.68 -9.92 -3.22
N ASN A 109 -2.51 -9.87 -4.26
CA ASN A 109 -3.02 -8.62 -4.84
C ASN A 109 -3.91 -7.85 -3.85
N ALA A 110 -4.73 -8.54 -3.06
CA ALA A 110 -5.55 -7.89 -2.02
C ALA A 110 -4.67 -7.22 -0.95
N ILE A 111 -3.62 -7.91 -0.50
CA ILE A 111 -2.66 -7.36 0.48
C ILE A 111 -1.89 -6.17 -0.12
N LEU A 112 -1.40 -6.31 -1.36
CA LEU A 112 -0.73 -5.23 -2.07
C LEU A 112 -1.64 -4.02 -2.27
N PHE A 113 -2.92 -4.23 -2.57
CA PHE A 113 -3.89 -3.16 -2.69
C PHE A 113 -4.04 -2.38 -1.37
N CYS A 114 -4.20 -3.09 -0.24
CA CYS A 114 -4.27 -2.47 1.08
C CYS A 114 -3.02 -1.64 1.41
N LEU A 115 -1.83 -2.16 1.08
CA LEU A 115 -0.58 -1.43 1.28
C LEU A 115 -0.48 -0.17 0.40
N LEU A 116 -0.82 -0.29 -0.88
CA LEU A 116 -0.69 0.81 -1.84
C LEU A 116 -1.73 1.92 -1.60
N ILE A 117 -2.94 1.56 -1.19
CA ILE A 117 -3.98 2.55 -0.87
C ILE A 117 -3.63 3.31 0.42
N GLU A 118 -3.08 2.64 1.43
CA GLU A 118 -2.59 3.29 2.65
C GLU A 118 -1.47 4.28 2.34
N GLN A 119 -0.48 3.88 1.53
CA GLN A 119 0.60 4.78 1.10
C GLN A 119 0.07 5.99 0.33
N ALA A 120 -0.92 5.80 -0.54
CA ALA A 120 -1.53 6.89 -1.29
C ALA A 120 -2.32 7.85 -0.39
N LEU A 121 -3.04 7.33 0.61
CA LEU A 121 -3.74 8.11 1.62
C LEU A 121 -2.77 8.94 2.47
N SER A 122 -1.67 8.35 2.94
CA SER A 122 -0.65 9.09 3.70
C SER A 122 -0.03 10.24 2.90
N GLN A 123 0.19 10.05 1.60
CA GLN A 123 0.69 11.14 0.75
C GLN A 123 -0.32 12.26 0.59
N GLU A 124 -1.60 11.93 0.51
CA GLU A 124 -2.69 12.91 0.44
C GLU A 124 -2.80 13.72 1.73
N GLU A 125 -2.80 13.04 2.88
CA GLU A 125 -2.81 13.67 4.20
C GLU A 125 -1.65 14.64 4.41
N VAL A 126 -0.44 14.25 4.00
CA VAL A 126 0.73 15.13 4.10
C VAL A 126 0.54 16.38 3.23
N CYS A 127 0.00 16.24 2.02
CA CYS A 127 -0.32 17.41 1.19
C CYS A 127 -1.34 18.32 1.88
N ASP A 128 -2.39 17.77 2.48
CA ASP A 128 -3.41 18.56 3.17
C ASP A 128 -2.84 19.27 4.41
N LEU A 129 -2.00 18.59 5.18
CA LEU A 129 -1.31 19.17 6.33
C LEU A 129 -0.36 20.30 5.91
N LEU A 130 0.36 20.15 4.81
CA LEU A 130 1.24 21.21 4.28
C LEU A 130 0.45 22.45 3.86
N HIS A 131 -0.75 22.29 3.28
CA HIS A 131 -1.62 23.41 2.95
C HIS A 131 -2.28 24.02 4.19
N ALA A 132 -2.56 23.23 5.23
CA ALA A 132 -3.14 23.69 6.49
C ALA A 132 -2.12 24.39 7.41
N ALA A 133 -0.83 24.05 7.30
CA ALA A 133 0.24 24.52 8.19
C ALA A 133 0.27 26.04 8.43
N PRO A 134 0.11 26.93 7.42
CA PRO A 134 0.10 28.37 7.64
C PRO A 134 -1.06 28.86 8.54
N PHE A 135 -2.21 28.18 8.48
CA PHE A 135 -3.41 28.55 9.23
C PHE A 135 -3.43 27.98 10.65
N GLN A 136 -2.59 26.97 10.92
CA GLN A 136 -2.41 26.32 12.21
C GLN A 136 -1.15 26.80 12.96
N ASN A 137 -0.50 27.87 12.48
CA ASN A 137 0.73 28.41 13.05
C ASN A 137 1.91 27.41 13.07
N ILE A 138 1.98 26.50 12.09
CA ILE A 138 3.10 25.58 11.92
C ILE A 138 4.08 26.20 10.92
N LEU A 139 5.26 26.57 11.39
CA LEU A 139 6.29 27.23 10.58
C LEU A 139 7.50 26.32 10.37
N PRO A 140 8.05 26.25 9.14
CA PRO A 140 9.28 25.52 8.89
C PRO A 140 10.47 26.20 9.54
N ARG A 141 11.50 25.41 9.86
CA ARG A 141 12.76 25.92 10.43
C ARG A 141 13.43 26.89 9.44
N VAL A 142 13.64 28.13 9.85
CA VAL A 142 14.34 29.14 9.04
C VAL A 142 15.85 29.04 9.17
N TYR A 143 16.53 29.46 8.10
CA TYR A 143 17.96 29.73 8.10
C TYR A 143 18.34 30.82 9.12
N ILE A 144 19.43 30.58 9.85
CA ILE A 144 19.97 31.46 10.89
C ILE A 144 21.32 32.01 10.40
N LYS A 145 21.52 33.32 10.48
CA LYS A 145 22.83 33.95 10.23
C LYS A 145 23.71 33.89 11.48
N GLU A 146 25.03 33.92 11.32
CA GLU A 146 25.97 33.95 12.46
C GLU A 146 25.62 35.07 13.44
N GLY A 147 25.52 34.73 14.73
CA GLY A 147 25.16 35.66 15.82
C GLY A 147 23.66 35.77 16.13
N GLU A 148 22.76 35.19 15.34
CA GLU A 148 21.31 35.18 15.63
C GLU A 148 20.87 33.94 16.42
N ARG A 149 19.93 34.11 17.35
CA ARG A 149 19.28 32.99 18.06
C ARG A 149 18.03 32.54 17.30
N LEU A 150 17.89 31.22 17.10
CA LEU A 150 16.74 30.60 16.41
C LEU A 150 15.40 31.07 16.99
N GLU A 151 15.28 31.09 18.32
CA GLU A 151 14.05 31.45 19.05
C GLU A 151 13.56 32.87 18.72
N VAL A 152 14.48 33.84 18.63
CA VAL A 152 14.13 35.24 18.34
C VAL A 152 13.61 35.38 16.91
N ARG A 153 14.22 34.64 15.98
CA ARG A 153 13.84 34.66 14.56
C ARG A 153 12.52 33.93 14.32
N MET A 154 12.29 32.81 14.99
CA MET A 154 11.00 32.09 15.02
C MET A 154 9.89 32.99 15.55
N LYS A 155 10.06 33.63 16.71
CA LYS A 155 9.05 34.55 17.30
C LYS A 155 8.70 35.72 16.38
N ARG A 156 9.68 36.30 15.68
CA ARG A 156 9.44 37.35 14.68
C ARG A 156 8.62 36.83 13.50
N LEU A 157 8.87 35.58 13.08
CA LEU A 157 8.16 34.95 11.97
C LEU A 157 6.72 34.59 12.36
N GLU A 158 6.51 34.09 13.58
CA GLU A 158 5.19 33.88 14.18
C GLU A 158 4.40 35.19 14.22
N ALA A 159 4.99 36.28 14.72
CA ALA A 159 4.33 37.59 14.74
C ALA A 159 3.95 38.08 13.33
N LYS A 160 4.77 37.78 12.32
CA LYS A 160 4.49 38.13 10.92
C LYS A 160 3.28 37.36 10.36
N TYR A 161 3.15 36.07 10.69
CA TYR A 161 2.08 35.21 10.19
C TYR A 161 0.89 35.05 11.14
N ALA A 162 0.92 35.70 12.30
CA ALA A 162 -0.19 35.73 13.26
C ALA A 162 -1.56 36.06 12.64
N PRO A 163 -1.70 36.96 11.64
CA PRO A 163 -2.99 37.21 11.00
C PRO A 163 -3.58 36.02 10.22
N LEU A 164 -2.75 35.04 9.84
CA LEU A 164 -3.20 33.83 9.14
C LEU A 164 -3.69 32.75 10.11
N HIS A 165 -3.40 32.87 11.41
CA HIS A 165 -3.81 31.89 12.40
C HIS A 165 -5.33 31.93 12.59
N LEU A 166 -6.01 30.91 12.08
CA LEU A 166 -7.45 30.95 11.86
C LEU A 166 -8.26 30.92 13.17
N VAL A 167 -7.91 30.03 14.10
CA VAL A 167 -8.68 29.84 15.35
C VAL A 167 -8.71 31.12 16.20
N PRO A 168 -7.58 31.76 16.54
CA PRO A 168 -7.60 33.00 17.33
C PRO A 168 -8.28 34.16 16.61
N LEU A 169 -8.25 34.18 15.27
CA LEU A 169 -8.95 35.20 14.49
C LEU A 169 -10.47 35.04 14.60
N ILE A 170 -10.97 33.80 14.50
CA ILE A 170 -12.39 33.48 14.69
C ILE A 170 -12.81 33.72 16.15
N GLU A 171 -11.99 33.36 17.13
CA GLU A 171 -12.30 33.66 18.54
C GLU A 171 -12.42 35.16 18.81
N ARG A 172 -11.66 35.99 18.09
CA ARG A 172 -11.68 37.45 18.26
C ARG A 172 -12.82 38.14 17.52
N LEU A 173 -13.20 37.66 16.34
CA LEU A 173 -14.10 38.36 15.42
C LEU A 173 -15.34 37.56 15.00
N GLY A 174 -15.40 36.27 15.33
CA GLY A 174 -16.46 35.35 14.97
C GLY A 174 -17.66 35.44 15.91
N THR A 175 -18.82 35.01 15.41
CA THR A 175 -20.04 34.87 16.20
C THR A 175 -20.15 33.44 16.74
N PRO A 176 -20.62 33.24 17.99
CA PRO A 176 -20.98 31.90 18.45
C PRO A 176 -22.20 31.40 17.66
N GLN A 177 -22.03 30.29 16.95
CA GLN A 177 -23.14 29.46 16.44
C GLN A 177 -23.34 28.28 17.38
#